data_AF-A0A3R8SZE6-F1
#
_entry.id   AF-A0A3R8SZE6-F1
#
_cell.length_a   1.000
_cell.length_b   1.000
_cell.length_c   1.000
_cell.angle_alpha   90.00
_cell.angle_beta   90.00
_cell.angle_gamma   90.00
#
_symmetry.space_group_name_H-M   'P 1'
#
loop_
_entity.id
_entity.type
_entity.pdbx_description
1 polymer ?
#
loop_
_entity_poly.entity_id
_entity_poly.type
_entity_poly.pdbx_seq_one_letter_code
_entity_poly.pdbx_strand_id
1 'polypeptide(L)'
;MTRDAEALHLELRCDGAAAVLQVYDQLQLEAIPRRYTVSPGAVLRDTWNVDDERGYDLWLLGPNGFHRRYQGEAGAAPVQAALTRSGDEICLQLDNPDGRAVSVDVRPMAYPAHMPTRRVELPAGGRAEIRWAATPTSGWYDLEIVQTGASQRLAGRMENGRPGTTDPAMGTQAMVFHLG
;
A
#
# COMPACT_ATOMS: atom_id res chain seq x y z
N MET A 1 3.71 0.14 -7.89
CA MET A 1 5.18 0.22 -7.70
C MET A 1 5.81 -0.81 -8.61
N THR A 2 6.79 -0.40 -9.40
CA THR A 2 7.65 -1.30 -10.18
C THR A 2 9.10 -1.01 -9.83
N ARG A 3 10.02 -1.91 -10.18
CA ARG A 3 11.44 -1.77 -9.88
C ARG A 3 12.28 -2.24 -11.07
N ASP A 4 13.42 -1.59 -11.28
CA ASP A 4 14.56 -2.15 -12.01
C ASP A 4 15.79 -2.30 -11.10
N ALA A 5 16.96 -2.64 -11.66
CA ALA A 5 18.15 -2.88 -10.86
C ALA A 5 18.53 -1.70 -9.95
N GLU A 6 18.30 -0.47 -10.38
CA GLU A 6 18.85 0.75 -9.75
C GLU A 6 17.78 1.59 -9.04
N ALA A 7 16.51 1.47 -9.45
CA ALA A 7 15.47 2.37 -8.98
C ALA A 7 14.12 1.70 -8.71
N LEU A 8 13.42 2.26 -7.72
CA LEU A 8 11.99 2.14 -7.56
C LEU A 8 11.27 3.15 -8.44
N HIS A 9 10.24 2.68 -9.14
CA HIS A 9 9.38 3.48 -10.01
C HIS A 9 7.97 3.53 -9.44
N LEU A 10 7.52 4.73 -9.12
CA LEU A 10 6.15 4.96 -8.70
C LEU A 10 5.37 5.58 -9.85
N GLU A 11 4.23 4.97 -10.15
CA GLU A 11 3.17 5.60 -10.92
C GLU A 11 2.05 6.00 -9.94
N LEU A 12 1.72 7.29 -9.93
CA LEU A 12 0.70 7.86 -9.06
C LEU A 12 -0.51 8.23 -9.92
N ARG A 13 -1.66 7.69 -9.53
CA ARG A 13 -2.95 7.89 -10.18
C ARG A 13 -4.03 8.07 -9.14
N CYS A 14 -4.99 8.92 -9.44
CA CYS A 14 -6.18 9.10 -8.62
C CYS A 14 -7.38 9.23 -9.57
N ASP A 15 -8.26 8.25 -9.50
CA ASP A 15 -9.56 8.31 -10.15
C ASP A 15 -10.54 8.97 -9.17
N GLY A 16 -11.32 9.95 -9.62
CA GLY A 16 -12.27 10.67 -8.76
C GLY A 16 -11.88 12.13 -8.50
N ALA A 17 -11.67 12.52 -7.24
CA ALA A 17 -11.29 13.88 -6.86
C ALA A 17 -9.77 14.04 -6.83
N ALA A 18 -9.26 15.28 -7.02
CA ALA A 18 -7.83 15.53 -6.88
C ALA A 18 -7.34 15.24 -5.45
N ALA A 19 -6.15 14.66 -5.32
CA ALA A 19 -5.58 14.28 -4.03
C ALA A 19 -4.12 14.74 -3.90
N VAL A 20 -3.73 15.08 -2.68
CA VAL A 20 -2.32 15.32 -2.32
C VAL A 20 -1.73 14.02 -1.78
N LEU A 21 -0.64 13.58 -2.38
CA LEU A 21 0.18 12.47 -1.89
C LEU A 21 1.53 13.01 -1.43
N GLN A 22 2.04 12.45 -0.33
CA GLN A 22 3.36 12.75 0.21
C GLN A 22 4.17 11.47 0.25
N VAL A 23 5.43 11.53 -0.18
CA VAL A 23 6.32 10.38 -0.17
C VAL A 23 7.55 10.69 0.67
N TYR A 24 7.77 9.87 1.68
CA TYR A 24 8.90 9.93 2.59
C TYR A 24 9.84 8.76 2.28
N ASP A 25 11.12 9.06 2.18
CA ASP A 25 12.17 8.05 2.16
C ASP A 25 12.65 7.82 3.60
N GLN A 26 12.32 6.66 4.16
CA GLN A 26 12.68 6.32 5.54
C GLN A 26 14.18 6.07 5.72
N LEU A 27 14.93 5.87 4.63
CA LEU A 27 16.39 5.76 4.65
C LEU A 27 17.09 7.12 4.52
N GLN A 28 16.34 8.18 4.21
CA GLN A 28 16.82 9.57 4.09
C GLN A 28 15.90 10.55 4.84
N LEU A 29 15.86 10.43 6.17
CA LEU A 29 14.95 11.21 7.02
C LEU A 29 15.17 12.74 6.99
N GLU A 30 16.34 13.20 6.55
CA GLU A 30 16.65 14.63 6.40
C GLU A 30 16.16 15.21 5.06
N ALA A 31 15.82 14.35 4.09
CA ALA A 31 15.33 14.78 2.80
C ALA A 31 13.91 15.37 2.92
N ILE A 32 13.63 16.44 2.17
CA ILE A 32 12.29 17.01 2.11
C ILE A 32 11.33 15.97 1.48
N PRO A 33 10.21 15.62 2.13
CA PRO A 33 9.25 14.68 1.56
C PRO A 33 8.72 15.20 0.22
N ARG A 34 8.70 14.33 -0.80
CA ARG A 34 8.18 14.70 -2.12
C ARG A 34 6.66 14.80 -2.04
N ARG A 35 6.08 15.83 -2.66
CA ARG A 35 4.63 16.12 -2.59
C ARG A 35 4.06 16.20 -3.99
N TYR A 36 2.95 15.52 -4.22
CA TYR A 36 2.30 15.44 -5.52
C TYR A 36 0.83 15.82 -5.38
N THR A 37 0.35 16.66 -6.31
CA THR A 37 -1.08 16.86 -6.50
C THR A 37 -1.50 16.06 -7.72
N VAL A 38 -2.24 14.97 -7.50
CA VAL A 38 -2.71 14.09 -8.58
C VAL A 38 -4.12 14.52 -8.96
N SER A 39 -4.29 15.05 -10.17
CA SER A 39 -5.60 15.41 -10.70
C SER A 39 -6.29 14.18 -11.32
N PRO A 40 -7.62 14.19 -11.45
CA PRO A 40 -8.35 13.06 -12.03
C PRO A 40 -7.88 12.76 -13.46
N GLY A 41 -7.57 11.49 -13.73
CA GLY A 41 -7.04 11.05 -15.03
C GLY A 41 -5.58 11.42 -15.31
N ALA A 42 -4.91 12.16 -14.42
CA ALA A 42 -3.48 12.42 -14.53
C ALA A 42 -2.67 11.19 -14.12
N VAL A 43 -1.53 11.01 -14.78
CA VAL A 43 -0.52 10.01 -14.43
C VAL A 43 0.77 10.74 -14.12
N LEU A 44 1.21 10.69 -12.87
CA LEU A 44 2.51 11.20 -12.46
C LEU A 44 3.47 10.03 -12.26
N ARG A 45 4.74 10.21 -12.62
CA ARG A 45 5.79 9.22 -12.44
C ARG A 45 6.97 9.85 -11.74
N ASP A 46 7.58 9.10 -10.84
CA ASP A 46 8.81 9.51 -10.18
C ASP A 46 9.62 8.30 -9.72
N THR A 47 10.91 8.54 -9.44
CA THR A 47 11.88 7.50 -9.14
C THR A 47 12.66 7.77 -7.85
N TRP A 48 13.02 6.69 -7.18
CA TRP A 48 13.88 6.67 -5.99
C TRP A 48 15.00 5.67 -6.22
N ASN A 49 16.23 6.09 -5.92
CA ASN A 49 17.38 5.21 -5.99
C ASN A 49 17.27 4.13 -4.92
N VAL A 50 17.64 2.91 -5.28
CA VAL A 50 17.80 1.81 -4.33
C VAL A 50 19.22 1.86 -3.79
N ASP A 51 19.37 1.84 -2.47
CA ASP A 51 20.66 1.76 -1.80
C ASP A 51 21.17 0.32 -1.84
N ASP A 52 22.41 0.09 -2.27
CA ASP A 52 22.96 -1.26 -2.44
C ASP A 52 23.04 -2.05 -1.13
N GLU A 53 23.26 -1.37 0.00
CA GLU A 53 23.41 -2.00 1.32
C GLU A 53 22.10 -2.01 2.11
N ARG A 54 21.37 -0.88 2.08
CA ARG A 54 20.17 -0.66 2.89
C ARG A 54 18.88 -0.97 2.14
N GLY A 55 18.93 -1.15 0.83
CA GLY A 55 17.77 -1.38 -0.02
C GLY A 55 16.90 -0.14 -0.17
N TYR A 56 15.61 -0.27 0.14
CA TYR A 56 14.64 0.81 0.04
C TYR A 56 13.59 0.72 1.15
N ASP A 57 13.05 1.88 1.54
CA ASP A 57 11.91 1.99 2.46
C ASP A 57 11.15 3.30 2.21
N LEU A 58 10.05 3.23 1.46
CA LEU A 58 9.23 4.37 1.09
C LEU A 58 7.88 4.34 1.77
N TRP A 59 7.48 5.46 2.37
CA TRP A 59 6.12 5.69 2.86
C TRP A 59 5.40 6.67 1.95
N LEU A 60 4.21 6.29 1.48
CA LEU A 60 3.31 7.16 0.75
C LEU A 60 2.11 7.44 1.64
N LEU A 61 1.79 8.71 1.85
CA LEU A 61 0.67 9.17 2.66
C LEU A 61 -0.29 9.98 1.80
N GLY A 62 -1.59 9.85 2.05
CA GLY A 62 -2.64 10.56 1.34
C GLY A 62 -3.93 10.71 2.16
N PRO A 63 -4.98 11.28 1.56
CA PRO A 63 -6.27 11.45 2.23
C PRO A 63 -6.90 10.11 2.62
N ASN A 64 -7.90 10.16 3.52
CA ASN A 64 -8.70 9.01 3.97
C ASN A 64 -7.85 7.82 4.48
N GLY A 65 -6.79 8.16 5.22
CA GLY A 65 -5.84 7.21 5.79
C GLY A 65 -5.04 6.43 4.75
N PHE A 66 -5.01 6.88 3.49
CA PHE A 66 -4.21 6.24 2.45
C PHE A 66 -2.76 6.19 2.88
N HIS A 67 -2.27 4.97 3.11
CA HIS A 67 -0.90 4.70 3.47
C HIS A 67 -0.40 3.53 2.62
N ARG A 68 0.76 3.71 1.99
CA ARG A 68 1.52 2.63 1.37
C ARG A 68 2.91 2.63 1.96
N ARG A 69 3.41 1.46 2.37
CA ARG A 69 4.83 1.27 2.62
C ARG A 69 5.36 0.25 1.64
N TYR A 70 6.51 0.54 1.05
CA TYR A 70 7.28 -0.40 0.24
C TYR A 70 8.66 -0.49 0.85
N GLN A 71 9.04 -1.67 1.34
CA GLN A 71 10.33 -1.91 1.98
C GLN A 71 10.96 -3.17 1.39
N GLY A 72 12.27 -3.15 1.16
CA GLY A 72 12.97 -4.35 0.73
C GLY A 72 14.45 -4.15 0.51
N GLU A 73 15.13 -5.28 0.32
CA GLU A 73 16.56 -5.35 0.01
C GLU A 73 16.85 -4.87 -1.42
N ALA A 74 18.10 -4.50 -1.69
CA ALA A 74 18.51 -4.02 -3.00
C ALA A 74 18.21 -5.02 -4.13
N GLY A 75 18.21 -6.33 -3.86
CA GLY A 75 17.91 -7.37 -4.85
C GLY A 75 16.42 -7.71 -5.00
N ALA A 76 15.53 -7.22 -4.14
CA ALA A 76 14.18 -7.74 -4.01
C ALA A 76 13.12 -6.75 -4.50
N ALA A 77 12.40 -7.11 -5.58
CA ALA A 77 11.22 -6.37 -6.01
C ALA A 77 9.96 -6.95 -5.34
N PRO A 78 9.07 -6.13 -4.77
CA PRO A 78 7.85 -6.64 -4.18
C PRO A 78 6.87 -7.00 -5.30
N VAL A 79 6.03 -8.04 -5.09
CA VAL A 79 4.90 -8.33 -5.99
C VAL A 79 4.03 -7.09 -6.19
N GLN A 80 3.41 -6.95 -7.35
CA GLN A 80 2.50 -5.83 -7.56
C GLN A 80 1.18 -6.13 -6.85
N ALA A 81 0.72 -5.18 -6.04
CA ALA A 81 -0.51 -5.29 -5.27
C ALA A 81 -1.46 -4.14 -5.59
N ALA A 82 -2.69 -4.47 -5.94
CA ALA A 82 -3.75 -3.52 -6.22
C ALA A 82 -5.02 -3.86 -5.43
N LEU A 83 -5.65 -2.84 -4.85
CA LEU A 83 -6.92 -3.01 -4.15
C LEU A 83 -8.03 -2.34 -4.95
N THR A 84 -9.14 -3.05 -5.11
CA THR A 84 -10.37 -2.53 -5.72
C THR A 84 -11.56 -2.83 -4.83
N ARG A 85 -12.68 -2.16 -5.12
CA ARG A 85 -13.97 -2.42 -4.46
C ARG A 85 -14.97 -2.91 -5.49
N SER A 86 -15.70 -3.97 -5.17
CA SER A 86 -16.81 -4.49 -5.98
C SER A 86 -18.02 -4.70 -5.08
N GLY A 87 -19.00 -3.80 -5.16
CA GLY A 87 -20.12 -3.78 -4.21
C GLY A 87 -19.63 -3.59 -2.78
N ASP A 88 -19.90 -4.59 -1.92
CA ASP A 88 -19.49 -4.61 -0.52
C ASP A 88 -18.25 -5.47 -0.26
N GLU A 89 -17.52 -5.88 -1.29
CA GLU A 89 -16.25 -6.58 -1.16
C GLU A 89 -15.06 -5.66 -1.49
N ILE A 90 -13.96 -5.86 -0.76
CA ILE A 90 -12.64 -5.41 -1.16
C ILE A 90 -11.93 -6.59 -1.82
N CYS A 91 -11.29 -6.33 -2.95
CA CYS A 91 -10.49 -7.30 -3.69
C CYS A 91 -9.04 -6.86 -3.72
N LEU A 92 -8.14 -7.67 -3.16
CA LEU A 92 -6.71 -7.58 -3.34
C LEU A 92 -6.29 -8.45 -4.53
N GLN A 93 -5.77 -7.82 -5.56
CA GLN A 93 -5.09 -8.48 -6.65
C GLN A 93 -3.59 -8.47 -6.39
N LEU A 94 -2.96 -9.62 -6.53
CA LEU A 94 -1.51 -9.80 -6.48
C LEU A 94 -1.01 -10.30 -7.83
N ASP A 95 0.01 -9.64 -8.37
CA ASP A 95 0.67 -10.00 -9.62
C ASP A 95 2.17 -10.21 -9.36
N ASN A 96 2.68 -11.35 -9.82
CA ASN A 96 4.12 -11.62 -9.85
C ASN A 96 4.65 -11.37 -11.27
N PRO A 97 5.26 -10.20 -11.55
CA PRO A 97 5.79 -9.90 -12.87
C PRO A 97 7.09 -10.67 -13.19
N ASP A 98 7.71 -11.31 -12.19
CA ASP A 98 9.02 -11.93 -12.34
C ASP A 98 8.96 -13.29 -13.02
N GLY A 99 10.10 -13.70 -13.60
CA GLY A 99 10.29 -15.00 -14.24
C GLY A 99 10.45 -16.18 -13.26
N ARG A 100 10.26 -15.97 -11.96
CA ARG A 100 10.39 -16.99 -10.91
C ARG A 100 9.17 -16.98 -10.02
N ALA A 101 8.81 -18.14 -9.49
CA ALA A 101 7.72 -18.24 -8.52
C ALA A 101 8.08 -17.54 -7.20
N VAL A 102 7.09 -16.98 -6.52
CA VAL A 102 7.22 -16.30 -5.23
C VAL A 102 6.10 -16.72 -4.28
N SER A 103 6.44 -16.94 -3.02
CA SER A 103 5.49 -17.17 -1.94
C SER A 103 5.24 -15.86 -1.21
N VAL A 104 3.96 -15.54 -0.98
CA VAL A 104 3.53 -14.28 -0.38
C VAL A 104 2.61 -14.57 0.80
N ASP A 105 2.95 -14.00 1.97
CA ASP A 105 2.11 -14.01 3.15
C ASP A 105 1.33 -12.69 3.24
N VAL A 106 0.01 -12.77 3.16
CA VAL A 106 -0.92 -11.65 3.36
C VAL A 106 -1.50 -11.76 4.76
N ARG A 107 -1.37 -10.70 5.57
CA ARG A 107 -1.90 -10.65 6.93
C ARG A 107 -2.58 -9.32 7.26
N PRO A 108 -3.60 -9.34 8.11
CA PRO A 108 -4.23 -8.12 8.61
C PRO A 108 -3.39 -7.46 9.69
N MET A 109 -3.44 -6.13 9.74
CA MET A 109 -2.79 -5.33 10.79
C MET A 109 -3.82 -4.78 11.77
N ALA A 110 -4.44 -3.63 11.48
CA ALA A 110 -5.39 -3.00 12.40
C ALA A 110 -6.72 -3.76 12.59
N TYR A 111 -7.07 -4.68 11.68
CA TYR A 111 -8.38 -5.34 11.64
C TYR A 111 -8.31 -6.88 11.56
N PRO A 112 -7.67 -7.56 12.53
CA PRO A 112 -7.34 -8.99 12.43
C PRO A 112 -8.54 -9.93 12.30
N ALA A 113 -9.73 -9.54 12.78
CA ALA A 113 -10.94 -10.35 12.70
C ALA A 113 -11.72 -10.19 11.38
N HIS A 114 -11.35 -9.22 10.53
CA HIS A 114 -12.20 -8.79 9.40
C HIS A 114 -11.46 -8.74 8.06
N MET A 115 -10.24 -9.29 8.01
CA MET A 115 -9.37 -9.28 6.84
C MET A 115 -8.66 -10.63 6.67
N PRO A 116 -8.21 -10.94 5.46
CA PRO A 116 -7.63 -12.25 5.17
C PRO A 116 -6.25 -12.44 5.80
N THR A 117 -6.03 -13.65 6.34
CA THR A 117 -4.70 -14.21 6.57
C THR A 117 -4.51 -15.36 5.58
N ARG A 118 -3.59 -15.21 4.62
CA ARG A 118 -3.39 -16.17 3.53
C ARG A 118 -1.93 -16.24 3.11
N ARG A 119 -1.41 -17.46 2.92
CA ARG A 119 -0.23 -17.71 2.10
C ARG A 119 -0.65 -17.98 0.67
N VAL A 120 -0.01 -17.33 -0.29
CA VAL A 120 -0.28 -17.46 -1.73
C VAL A 120 1.01 -17.80 -2.45
N GLU A 121 0.99 -18.89 -3.20
CA GLU A 121 2.06 -19.22 -4.15
C GLU A 121 1.71 -18.61 -5.51
N LEU A 122 2.55 -17.70 -5.99
CA LEU A 122 2.41 -17.07 -7.31
C LEU A 122 3.47 -17.66 -8.24
N PRO A 123 3.07 -18.40 -9.30
CA PRO A 123 3.98 -18.81 -10.36
C PRO A 123 4.67 -17.61 -11.02
N ALA A 124 5.71 -17.87 -11.82
CA ALA A 124 6.28 -16.86 -12.70
C ALA A 124 5.20 -16.25 -13.61
N GLY A 125 5.08 -14.92 -13.65
CA GLY A 125 4.00 -14.24 -14.38
C GLY A 125 2.59 -14.46 -13.81
N GLY A 126 2.47 -15.08 -12.63
CA GLY A 126 1.21 -15.50 -12.04
C GLY A 126 0.42 -14.37 -11.37
N ARG A 127 -0.88 -14.59 -11.19
CA ARG A 127 -1.82 -13.70 -10.50
C ARG A 127 -2.68 -14.46 -9.50
N ALA A 128 -3.04 -13.80 -8.40
CA ALA A 128 -4.06 -14.27 -7.48
C ALA A 128 -4.99 -13.13 -7.03
N GLU A 129 -6.19 -13.49 -6.61
CA GLU A 129 -7.15 -12.56 -5.99
C GLU A 129 -7.57 -13.07 -4.62
N ILE A 130 -7.65 -12.14 -3.66
CA ILE A 130 -8.20 -12.39 -2.33
C ILE A 130 -9.32 -11.38 -2.08
N ARG A 131 -10.50 -11.87 -1.70
CA ARG A 131 -11.71 -11.06 -1.48
C ARG A 131 -12.20 -11.19 -0.05
N TRP A 132 -12.69 -10.10 0.52
CA TRP A 132 -13.35 -10.08 1.84
C TRP A 132 -14.37 -8.96 1.92
N ALA A 133 -15.27 -9.05 2.91
CA ALA A 133 -16.32 -8.06 3.12
C ALA A 133 -15.74 -6.72 3.64
N ALA A 134 -16.15 -5.62 3.03
CA ALA A 134 -15.82 -4.25 3.42
C ALA A 134 -16.66 -3.78 4.63
N THR A 135 -17.88 -4.30 4.77
CA THR A 135 -18.88 -3.81 5.73
C THR A 135 -18.42 -3.84 7.20
N PRO A 136 -17.78 -4.90 7.71
CA PRO A 136 -17.39 -4.96 9.13
C PRO A 136 -16.44 -3.84 9.56
N THR A 137 -15.65 -3.30 8.64
CA THR A 137 -14.72 -2.20 8.89
C THR A 137 -15.16 -0.89 8.24
N SER A 138 -16.42 -0.80 7.78
CA SER A 138 -16.90 0.37 7.03
C SER A 138 -16.04 0.75 5.81
N GLY A 139 -15.38 -0.23 5.19
CA GLY A 139 -14.47 -0.04 4.04
C GLY A 139 -13.03 0.29 4.41
N TRP A 140 -12.67 0.39 5.69
CA TRP A 140 -11.28 0.53 6.11
C TRP A 140 -10.51 -0.77 5.90
N TYR A 141 -9.25 -0.66 5.50
CA TYR A 141 -8.32 -1.77 5.29
C TYR A 141 -6.93 -1.43 5.82
N ASP A 142 -6.23 -2.45 6.30
CA ASP A 142 -4.82 -2.38 6.68
C ASP A 142 -4.21 -3.78 6.61
N LEU A 143 -3.45 -4.01 5.53
CA LEU A 143 -2.83 -5.29 5.20
C LEU A 143 -1.33 -5.13 5.10
N GLU A 144 -0.63 -6.16 5.55
CA GLU A 144 0.78 -6.37 5.24
C GLU A 144 0.93 -7.57 4.31
N ILE A 145 1.77 -7.40 3.29
CA ILE A 145 2.09 -8.38 2.26
C ILE A 145 3.58 -8.61 2.34
N VAL A 146 3.99 -9.83 2.70
CA VAL A 146 5.39 -10.17 2.98
C VAL A 146 5.84 -11.25 2.02
N GLN A 147 7.03 -11.08 1.46
CA GLN A 147 7.75 -12.08 0.67
C GLN A 147 9.21 -12.10 1.11
N THR A 148 10.00 -13.03 0.57
CA THR A 148 11.46 -13.02 0.84
C THR A 148 12.09 -11.71 0.34
N GLY A 149 12.80 -11.02 1.23
CA GLY A 149 13.56 -9.80 0.94
C GLY A 149 12.73 -8.52 0.72
N ALA A 150 11.39 -8.59 0.74
CA ALA A 150 10.54 -7.41 0.54
C ALA A 150 9.20 -7.52 1.27
N SER A 151 8.64 -6.37 1.64
CA SER A 151 7.32 -6.24 2.23
C SER A 151 6.60 -4.99 1.74
N GLN A 152 5.27 -5.05 1.82
CA GLN A 152 4.40 -3.93 1.51
C GLN A 152 3.32 -3.79 2.57
N ARG A 153 2.96 -2.57 2.95
CA ARG A 153 1.77 -2.30 3.75
C ARG A 153 0.78 -1.48 2.93
N LEU A 154 -0.46 -1.93 2.85
CA LEU A 154 -1.56 -1.22 2.19
C LEU A 154 -2.62 -0.87 3.24
N ALA A 155 -2.78 0.41 3.54
CA ALA A 155 -3.79 0.89 4.48
C ALA A 155 -4.59 2.07 3.92
N GLY A 156 -5.80 2.25 4.44
CA GLY A 156 -6.68 3.35 4.10
C GLY A 156 -8.15 2.93 4.06
N ARG A 157 -8.96 3.70 3.37
CA ARG A 157 -10.40 3.44 3.22
C ARG A 157 -10.78 3.31 1.75
N MET A 158 -11.63 2.33 1.44
CA MET A 158 -12.25 2.20 0.13
C MET A 158 -13.49 3.08 0.03
N GLU A 159 -13.33 4.22 -0.65
CA GLU A 159 -14.40 5.18 -0.88
C GLU A 159 -15.54 4.58 -1.72
N ASN A 160 -16.77 4.96 -1.39
CA ASN A 160 -17.99 4.57 -2.10
C ASN A 160 -18.90 5.77 -2.40
N GLY A 161 -18.37 6.99 -2.27
CA GLY A 161 -19.08 8.25 -2.50
C GLY A 161 -20.11 8.62 -1.42
N ARG A 162 -20.28 7.81 -0.37
CA ARG A 162 -21.17 8.11 0.76
C ARG A 162 -20.37 8.69 1.93
N PRO A 163 -20.99 9.49 2.83
CA PRO A 163 -20.33 9.96 4.04
C PRO A 163 -19.65 8.80 4.80
N GLY A 164 -18.40 9.02 5.16
CA GLY A 164 -17.58 8.03 5.83
C GLY A 164 -17.65 8.09 7.35
N THR A 165 -16.99 7.11 7.98
CA THR A 165 -16.70 7.07 9.41
C THR A 165 -15.19 7.21 9.61
N THR A 166 -14.77 7.82 10.72
CA THR A 166 -13.36 7.79 11.14
C THR A 166 -12.86 6.35 11.23
N ASP A 167 -11.55 6.16 11.08
CA ASP A 167 -10.89 4.86 11.26
C ASP A 167 -11.33 4.22 12.60
N PRO A 168 -12.01 3.05 12.57
CA PRO A 168 -12.48 2.39 13.78
C PRO A 168 -11.35 2.01 14.75
N ALA A 169 -10.14 1.74 14.25
CA ALA A 169 -8.99 1.45 15.11
C ALA A 169 -8.56 2.67 15.93
N MET A 170 -8.78 3.89 15.42
CA MET A 170 -8.55 5.13 16.20
C MET A 170 -9.57 5.31 17.34
N GLY A 171 -10.73 4.66 17.29
CA GLY A 171 -11.78 4.77 18.30
C GLY A 171 -11.55 3.93 19.56
N THR A 172 -10.46 3.17 19.64
CA THR A 172 -10.16 2.28 20.78
C THR A 172 -9.67 3.02 22.02
N GLN A 173 -9.09 4.21 21.86
CA GLN A 173 -8.68 5.11 22.94
C GLN A 173 -8.91 6.56 22.53
N ALA A 174 -9.16 7.44 23.50
CA ALA A 174 -9.29 8.87 23.23
C ALA A 174 -7.93 9.46 22.79
N MET A 175 -7.90 10.14 21.65
CA MET A 175 -6.75 10.95 21.25
C MET A 175 -6.70 12.21 22.11
N VAL A 176 -5.60 12.39 22.85
CA VAL A 176 -5.33 13.61 23.62
C VAL A 176 -4.01 14.19 23.13
N PHE A 177 -4.06 15.42 22.63
CA PHE A 177 -2.87 16.14 22.19
C PHE A 177 -2.39 17.07 23.30
N HIS A 178 -1.12 16.95 23.67
CA HIS A 178 -0.43 17.90 24.53
C HIS A 178 0.51 18.71 23.65
N LEU A 179 0.28 20.02 23.57
CA LEU A 179 1.17 20.96 22.90
C LEU A 179 1.91 21.74 24.00
N GLY A 180 3.24 21.67 23.98
CA GLY A 180 4.14 22.36 24.89
C GLY A 180 5.23 23.10 24.14
#